data_AF-A0A9D7YR64-F1
#
_entry.id   AF-A0A9D7YR64-F1
#
_cell.length_a   1.000
_cell.length_b   1.000
_cell.length_c   1.000
_cell.angle_alpha   90.00
_cell.angle_beta   90.00
_cell.angle_gamma   90.00
#
_symmetry.space_group_name_H-M   'P 1'
#
loop_
_entity.id
_entity.type
_entity.pdbx_description
1 polymer ?
#
loop_
_entity_poly.entity_id
_entity_poly.type
_entity_poly.pdbx_seq_one_letter_code
_entity_poly.pdbx_strand_id
1 'polypeptide(L)'
;CMSAEKALRVEASRTLKGPEAHAHFTGDAAHFVDAVRDALLCSKICSYAQGFALMSAWGKEHDWTPDFATIARIWRGGCIIRARFLQRITEAYRRRADLPNLLLDPYFTQTLERCQMHWRKVVSLAATIGVPAPTFSSALAYYDSCRSESLPANLLQAQRDYFGAHTYERVDRPRGQFFHLDWPASPRVEREA
;
A
#
# COMPACT_ATOMS: atom_id res chain seq x y z
N CYS A 1 -18.58 10.08 1.47
CA CYS A 1 -17.99 8.90 0.78
C CYS A 1 -18.67 8.69 -0.57
N MET A 2 -17.95 8.23 -1.60
CA MET A 2 -18.46 8.16 -2.98
C MET A 2 -19.75 7.35 -3.18
N SER A 3 -20.00 6.32 -2.37
CA SER A 3 -21.24 5.53 -2.46
C SER A 3 -22.48 6.35 -2.12
N ALA A 4 -22.39 7.26 -1.14
CA ALA A 4 -23.47 8.13 -0.70
C ALA A 4 -23.85 9.20 -1.74
N GLU A 5 -22.91 9.58 -2.61
CA GLU A 5 -23.11 10.55 -3.71
C GLU A 5 -23.90 9.95 -4.89
N LYS A 6 -25.08 9.36 -4.62
CA LYS A 6 -25.86 8.64 -5.63
C LYS A 6 -26.38 9.57 -6.73
N ALA A 7 -26.88 10.76 -6.38
CA ALA A 7 -27.39 11.73 -7.35
C ALA A 7 -26.28 12.16 -8.33
N LEU A 8 -25.13 12.57 -7.80
CA LEU A 8 -23.93 12.88 -8.59
C LEU A 8 -23.53 11.73 -9.51
N ARG A 9 -23.48 10.48 -9.01
CA ARG A 9 -23.08 9.33 -9.86
C ARG A 9 -24.08 9.04 -10.98
N VAL A 10 -25.38 9.24 -10.73
CA VAL A 10 -26.41 9.09 -11.77
C VAL A 10 -26.24 10.16 -12.83
N GLU A 11 -26.02 11.42 -12.44
CA GLU A 11 -25.73 12.51 -13.37
C GLU A 11 -24.44 12.27 -14.16
N ALA A 12 -23.34 11.97 -13.48
CA ALA A 12 -22.04 11.72 -14.08
C ALA A 12 -22.07 10.56 -15.08
N SER A 13 -22.86 9.50 -14.82
CA SER A 13 -22.99 8.35 -15.73
C SER A 13 -23.58 8.69 -17.11
N ARG A 14 -24.23 9.85 -17.24
CA ARG A 14 -24.79 10.32 -18.52
C ARG A 14 -23.79 11.09 -19.38
N THR A 15 -22.72 11.60 -18.76
CA THR A 15 -21.75 12.50 -19.41
C THR A 15 -20.36 11.86 -19.52
N LEU A 16 -19.90 11.21 -18.47
CA LEU A 16 -18.58 10.58 -18.41
C LEU A 16 -18.63 9.21 -19.09
N LYS A 17 -17.86 9.05 -20.16
CA LYS A 17 -17.72 7.77 -20.88
C LYS A 17 -16.58 6.96 -20.29
N GLY A 18 -16.82 5.68 -20.05
CA GLY A 18 -15.78 4.69 -19.74
C GLY A 18 -15.30 3.95 -21.00
N PRO A 19 -14.38 2.99 -20.85
CA PRO A 19 -14.13 2.00 -21.92
C PRO A 19 -15.44 1.29 -22.29
N GLU A 20 -15.49 0.69 -23.49
CA GLU A 20 -16.69 0.00 -23.96
C GLU A 20 -17.19 -1.00 -22.92
N ALA A 21 -18.38 -0.71 -22.40
CA ALA A 21 -19.06 -1.59 -21.48
C ALA A 21 -19.22 -2.95 -22.17
N HIS A 22 -18.88 -4.03 -21.47
CA HIS A 22 -19.04 -5.39 -21.97
C HIS A 22 -18.07 -5.81 -23.08
N ALA A 23 -16.83 -5.30 -23.12
CA ALA A 23 -15.76 -6.09 -23.71
C ALA A 23 -15.79 -7.47 -23.05
N HIS A 24 -16.34 -8.46 -23.76
CA HIS A 24 -16.59 -9.78 -23.18
C HIS A 24 -15.25 -10.29 -22.67
N PHE A 25 -15.19 -10.64 -21.38
CA PHE A 25 -14.01 -11.32 -20.87
C PHE A 25 -13.88 -12.62 -21.65
N THR A 26 -12.86 -12.71 -22.50
CA THR A 26 -12.62 -13.86 -23.38
C THR A 26 -11.73 -14.91 -22.73
N GLY A 27 -11.30 -14.70 -21.48
CA GLY A 27 -10.49 -15.64 -20.73
C GLY A 27 -11.31 -16.71 -20.01
N ASP A 28 -10.60 -17.61 -19.33
CA ASP A 28 -11.21 -18.63 -18.48
C ASP A 28 -11.77 -17.99 -17.19
N ALA A 29 -13.11 -18.04 -17.05
CA ALA A 29 -13.81 -17.50 -15.90
C ALA A 29 -13.43 -18.18 -14.58
N ALA A 30 -13.19 -19.50 -14.57
CA ALA A 30 -12.81 -20.23 -13.37
C ALA A 30 -11.42 -19.78 -12.88
N HIS A 31 -10.46 -19.69 -13.81
CA HIS A 31 -9.14 -19.16 -13.51
C HIS A 31 -9.19 -17.71 -13.02
N PHE A 32 -10.07 -16.89 -13.58
CA PHE A 32 -10.21 -15.50 -13.14
C PHE A 32 -10.82 -15.38 -11.73
N VAL A 33 -11.75 -16.26 -11.36
CA VAL A 33 -12.28 -16.32 -9.98
C VAL A 33 -11.17 -16.64 -8.98
N ASP A 34 -10.26 -17.57 -9.30
CA ASP A 34 -9.09 -17.84 -8.46
C ASP A 34 -8.16 -16.63 -8.39
N ALA A 35 -7.99 -15.90 -9.51
CA ALA A 35 -7.21 -14.67 -9.50
C ALA A 35 -7.80 -13.58 -8.59
N VAL A 36 -9.14 -13.42 -8.59
CA VAL A 36 -9.85 -12.50 -7.69
C VAL A 36 -9.73 -12.94 -6.23
N ARG A 37 -9.78 -14.25 -5.95
CA ARG A 37 -9.57 -14.80 -4.60
C ARG A 37 -8.19 -14.43 -4.06
N ASP A 38 -7.16 -14.58 -4.89
CA ASP A 38 -5.78 -14.25 -4.55
C ASP A 38 -5.57 -12.73 -4.40
N ALA A 39 -6.15 -11.92 -5.29
CA ALA A 39 -6.14 -10.46 -5.19
C ALA A 39 -6.75 -9.98 -3.86
N LEU A 40 -7.87 -10.56 -3.46
CA LEU A 40 -8.53 -10.28 -2.18
C LEU A 40 -7.65 -10.65 -1.00
N LEU A 41 -7.01 -11.83 -1.04
CA LEU A 41 -6.11 -12.27 0.03
C LEU A 41 -4.90 -11.34 0.18
N CYS A 42 -4.21 -11.01 -0.93
CA CYS A 42 -3.08 -10.08 -0.92
C CYS A 42 -3.47 -8.71 -0.38
N SER A 43 -4.59 -8.17 -0.86
CA SER A 43 -5.09 -6.86 -0.44
C SER A 43 -5.46 -6.85 1.04
N LYS A 44 -6.07 -7.93 1.54
CA LYS A 44 -6.36 -8.13 2.96
C LYS A 44 -5.07 -8.16 3.78
N ILE A 45 -4.04 -8.89 3.35
CA ILE A 45 -2.75 -8.92 4.05
C ILE A 45 -2.17 -7.50 4.18
N CYS A 46 -2.16 -6.73 3.09
CA CYS A 46 -1.67 -5.34 3.09
C CYS A 46 -2.47 -4.44 4.04
N SER A 47 -3.80 -4.55 4.03
CA SER A 47 -4.66 -3.77 4.94
C SER A 47 -4.37 -4.07 6.41
N TYR A 48 -4.18 -5.34 6.78
CA TYR A 48 -3.78 -5.69 8.14
C TYR A 48 -2.37 -5.21 8.46
N ALA A 49 -1.40 -5.35 7.54
CA ALA A 49 -0.05 -4.86 7.72
C ALA A 49 -0.01 -3.35 8.02
N GLN A 50 -0.80 -2.55 7.28
CA GLN A 50 -0.96 -1.12 7.52
C GLN A 50 -1.61 -0.83 8.88
N GLY A 51 -2.64 -1.58 9.28
CA GLY A 51 -3.28 -1.42 10.58
C GLY A 51 -2.34 -1.69 11.76
N PHE A 52 -1.51 -2.74 11.67
CA PHE A 52 -0.50 -3.02 12.70
C PHE A 52 0.65 -2.00 12.69
N ALA A 53 1.07 -1.53 11.51
CA ALA A 53 2.05 -0.45 11.42
C ALA A 53 1.53 0.85 12.06
N LEU A 54 0.25 1.18 11.88
CA LEU A 54 -0.40 2.32 12.54
C LEU A 54 -0.39 2.17 14.07
N MET A 55 -0.77 1.00 14.59
CA MET A 55 -0.72 0.75 16.04
C MET A 55 0.72 0.79 16.58
N SER A 56 1.71 0.36 15.80
CA SER A 56 3.14 0.46 16.16
C SER A 56 3.62 1.91 16.23
N ALA A 57 3.26 2.73 15.24
CA ALA A 57 3.56 4.16 15.25
C ALA A 57 2.89 4.86 16.44
N TRP A 58 1.61 4.58 16.69
CA TRP A 58 0.89 5.10 17.85
C TRP A 58 1.53 4.69 19.18
N GLY A 59 1.97 3.42 19.29
CA GLY A 59 2.67 2.93 20.47
C GLY A 59 3.95 3.70 20.75
N LYS A 60 4.76 3.96 19.70
CA LYS A 60 5.98 4.79 19.83
C LYS A 60 5.69 6.22 20.26
N GLU A 61 4.64 6.82 19.73
CA GLU A 61 4.24 8.20 20.06
C GLU A 61 3.79 8.35 21.52
N HIS A 62 3.24 7.28 22.12
CA HIS A 62 2.64 7.28 23.46
C HIS A 62 3.42 6.45 24.49
N ASP A 63 4.64 6.02 24.17
CA ASP A 63 5.45 5.11 24.98
C ASP A 63 4.71 3.82 25.41
N TRP A 64 3.81 3.33 24.56
CA TRP A 64 3.13 2.05 24.75
C TRP A 64 3.87 0.93 24.04
N THR A 65 3.91 -0.23 24.69
CA THR A 65 4.44 -1.47 24.10
C THR A 65 3.27 -2.42 23.79
N PRO A 66 2.58 -2.25 22.64
CA PRO A 66 1.42 -3.06 22.32
C PRO A 66 1.80 -4.54 22.10
N ASP A 67 1.11 -5.44 22.79
CA ASP A 67 1.20 -6.88 22.52
C ASP A 67 0.36 -7.24 21.28
N PHE A 68 0.99 -7.18 20.12
CA PHE A 68 0.35 -7.48 18.84
C PHE A 68 -0.14 -8.93 18.71
N ALA A 69 0.50 -9.89 19.38
CA ALA A 69 0.03 -11.27 19.39
C ALA A 69 -1.30 -11.37 20.16
N THR A 70 -1.41 -10.71 21.32
CA THR A 70 -2.64 -10.68 22.10
C THR A 70 -3.74 -9.88 21.41
N ILE A 71 -3.44 -8.73 20.80
CA ILE A 71 -4.41 -7.95 20.02
C ILE A 71 -5.00 -8.81 18.89
N ALA A 72 -4.15 -9.43 18.07
CA ALA A 72 -4.59 -10.32 17.00
C ALA A 72 -5.42 -11.50 17.53
N ARG A 73 -5.05 -12.04 18.70
CA ARG A 73 -5.75 -13.15 19.33
C ARG A 73 -7.15 -12.76 19.79
N ILE A 74 -7.32 -11.59 20.41
CA ILE A 74 -8.62 -11.12 20.90
C ILE A 74 -9.59 -10.93 19.72
N TRP A 75 -9.10 -10.41 18.58
CA TRP A 75 -9.93 -10.26 17.38
C TRP A 75 -10.38 -11.59 16.76
N ARG A 76 -9.88 -12.74 17.20
CA ARG A 76 -10.35 -14.06 16.71
C ARG A 76 -11.76 -14.41 17.18
N GLY A 77 -12.24 -13.79 18.27
CA GLY A 77 -13.55 -14.07 18.86
C GLY A 77 -14.36 -12.80 19.09
N GLY A 78 -15.69 -12.90 19.03
CA GLY A 78 -16.60 -11.80 19.36
C GLY A 78 -16.72 -10.67 18.33
N CYS A 79 -15.62 -10.25 17.70
CA CYS A 79 -15.65 -9.13 16.74
C CYS A 79 -16.12 -9.55 15.33
N ILE A 80 -16.51 -8.55 14.52
CA ILE A 80 -17.01 -8.75 13.14
C ILE A 80 -15.91 -9.30 12.21
N ILE A 81 -14.66 -8.87 12.40
CA ILE A 81 -13.53 -9.23 11.51
C ILE A 81 -12.92 -10.61 11.81
N ARG A 82 -13.52 -11.38 12.72
CA ARG A 82 -13.04 -12.70 13.14
C ARG A 82 -12.79 -13.62 11.94
N ALA A 83 -11.62 -14.24 11.88
CA ALA A 83 -11.24 -15.15 10.81
C ALA A 83 -10.09 -16.07 11.23
N ARG A 84 -9.98 -17.25 10.57
CA ARG A 84 -8.77 -18.10 10.66
C ARG A 84 -7.49 -17.33 10.29
N PHE A 85 -7.61 -16.29 9.46
CA PHE A 85 -6.53 -15.37 9.11
C PHE A 85 -5.84 -14.74 10.33
N LEU A 86 -6.58 -14.36 11.37
CA LEU A 86 -6.03 -13.72 12.58
C LEU A 86 -5.15 -14.66 13.40
N GLN A 87 -5.36 -15.97 13.29
CA GLN A 87 -4.46 -16.96 13.88
C GLN A 87 -3.06 -16.85 13.27
N ARG A 88 -2.95 -16.62 11.96
CA ARG A 88 -1.65 -16.44 11.28
C ARG A 88 -0.92 -15.18 11.74
N ILE A 89 -1.66 -14.10 11.99
CA ILE A 89 -1.10 -12.87 12.58
C ILE A 89 -0.63 -13.11 14.03
N THR A 90 -1.44 -13.80 14.82
CA THR A 90 -1.08 -14.19 16.19
C THR A 90 0.22 -15.01 16.19
N GLU A 91 0.35 -15.96 15.27
CA GLU A 91 1.55 -16.80 15.11
C GLU A 91 2.77 -15.97 14.67
N ALA A 92 2.60 -15.01 13.76
CA ALA A 92 3.68 -14.14 13.30
C ALA A 92 4.29 -13.33 14.44
N TYR A 93 3.47 -12.65 15.24
CA TYR A 93 3.96 -11.86 16.38
C TYR A 93 4.41 -12.71 17.57
N ARG A 94 3.98 -13.98 17.67
CA ARG A 94 4.57 -14.94 18.63
C ARG A 94 5.95 -15.41 18.20
N ARG A 95 6.18 -15.62 16.90
CA ARG A 95 7.51 -15.95 16.37
C ARG A 95 8.48 -14.78 16.54
N ARG A 96 8.00 -13.56 16.28
CA ARG A 96 8.80 -12.35 16.34
C ARG A 96 7.95 -11.18 16.88
N ALA A 97 8.09 -10.88 18.16
CA ALA A 97 7.32 -9.82 18.81
C ALA A 97 7.69 -8.42 18.28
N ASP A 98 8.96 -8.21 17.91
CA ASP A 98 9.50 -6.96 17.35
C ASP A 98 9.33 -6.85 15.82
N LEU A 99 8.47 -7.67 15.21
CA LEU A 99 8.30 -7.71 13.76
C LEU A 99 7.90 -6.30 13.23
N PRO A 100 8.75 -5.63 12.43
CA PRO A 100 8.52 -4.24 12.07
C PRO A 100 7.35 -4.08 11.10
N ASN A 101 7.06 -5.10 10.30
CA ASN A 101 5.92 -5.13 9.40
C ASN A 101 5.47 -6.58 9.16
N LEU A 102 4.16 -6.80 9.15
CA LEU A 102 3.55 -8.12 8.92
C LEU A 102 3.95 -8.74 7.56
N LEU A 103 4.25 -7.93 6.55
CA LEU A 103 4.69 -8.39 5.22
C LEU A 103 6.02 -9.16 5.26
N LEU A 104 6.81 -9.00 6.33
CA LEU A 104 8.13 -9.62 6.52
C LEU A 104 8.08 -10.96 7.26
N ASP A 105 6.91 -11.39 7.73
CA ASP A 105 6.76 -12.72 8.30
C ASP A 105 6.71 -13.79 7.18
N PRO A 106 7.41 -14.93 7.33
CA PRO A 106 7.56 -15.92 6.26
C PRO A 106 6.25 -16.42 5.65
N TYR A 107 5.18 -16.59 6.46
CA TYR A 107 3.89 -17.07 5.94
C TYR A 107 3.25 -16.04 5.01
N PHE A 108 3.31 -14.75 5.39
CA PHE A 108 2.74 -13.67 4.59
C PHE A 108 3.59 -13.37 3.36
N THR A 109 4.91 -13.33 3.49
CA THR A 109 5.83 -13.17 2.35
C THR A 109 5.58 -14.25 1.29
N GLN A 110 5.59 -15.53 1.68
CA GLN A 110 5.38 -16.64 0.74
C GLN A 110 3.97 -16.62 0.11
N THR A 111 2.96 -16.17 0.86
CA THR A 111 1.60 -16.03 0.34
C THR A 111 1.52 -14.91 -0.70
N LEU A 112 2.13 -13.76 -0.44
CA LEU A 112 2.17 -12.63 -1.38
C LEU A 112 2.95 -12.99 -2.64
N GLU A 113 4.11 -13.64 -2.50
CA GLU A 113 4.91 -14.09 -3.65
C GLU A 113 4.13 -15.01 -4.58
N ARG A 114 3.41 -15.99 -4.03
CA ARG A 114 2.58 -16.92 -4.80
C ARG A 114 1.40 -16.23 -5.49
N CYS A 115 0.75 -15.28 -4.82
CA CYS A 115 -0.53 -14.73 -5.24
C CYS A 115 -0.40 -13.38 -6.00
N GLN A 116 0.75 -12.71 -6.00
CA GLN A 116 0.86 -11.35 -6.54
C GLN A 116 0.57 -11.24 -8.04
N MET A 117 0.86 -12.28 -8.84
CA MET A 117 0.59 -12.21 -10.28
C MET A 117 -0.90 -12.24 -10.60
N HIS A 118 -1.67 -13.04 -9.86
CA HIS A 118 -3.13 -13.01 -9.91
C HIS A 118 -3.68 -11.65 -9.50
N TRP A 119 -3.13 -11.08 -8.45
CA TRP A 119 -3.50 -9.75 -8.00
C TRP A 119 -3.26 -8.66 -9.06
N ARG A 120 -2.09 -8.66 -9.70
CA ARG A 120 -1.75 -7.74 -10.80
C ARG A 120 -2.69 -7.91 -11.98
N LYS A 121 -3.03 -9.14 -12.38
CA LYS A 121 -4.01 -9.41 -13.44
C LYS A 121 -5.36 -8.78 -13.15
N VAL A 122 -5.86 -8.92 -11.91
CA VAL A 122 -7.14 -8.34 -11.48
C VAL A 122 -7.11 -6.82 -11.50
N VAL A 123 -6.07 -6.20 -10.95
CA VAL A 123 -5.93 -4.73 -10.94
C VAL A 123 -5.80 -4.17 -12.36
N SER A 124 -5.00 -4.81 -13.20
CA SER A 124 -4.82 -4.43 -14.60
C SER A 124 -6.13 -4.53 -15.38
N LEU A 125 -6.83 -5.67 -15.29
CA LEU A 125 -8.09 -5.83 -15.99
C LEU A 125 -9.13 -4.82 -15.48
N ALA A 126 -9.27 -4.65 -14.17
CA ALA A 126 -10.22 -3.70 -13.60
C ALA A 126 -9.99 -2.27 -14.15
N ALA A 127 -8.74 -1.86 -14.29
CA ALA A 127 -8.40 -0.56 -14.90
C ALA A 127 -8.75 -0.50 -16.39
N THR A 128 -8.47 -1.54 -17.18
CA THR A 128 -8.72 -1.54 -18.63
C THR A 128 -10.20 -1.63 -19.00
N ILE A 129 -11.03 -2.29 -18.18
CA ILE A 129 -12.48 -2.42 -18.40
C ILE A 129 -13.33 -1.44 -17.58
N GLY A 130 -12.70 -0.51 -16.85
CA GLY A 130 -13.41 0.53 -16.11
C GLY A 130 -14.17 0.05 -14.88
N VAL A 131 -13.75 -1.06 -14.27
CA VAL A 131 -14.31 -1.54 -12.99
C VAL A 131 -13.55 -0.90 -11.82
N PRO A 132 -14.23 -0.15 -10.93
CA PRO A 132 -13.55 0.48 -9.81
C PRO A 132 -13.08 -0.55 -8.78
N ALA A 133 -11.76 -0.69 -8.61
CA ALA A 133 -11.13 -1.58 -7.63
C ALA A 133 -10.18 -0.84 -6.67
N PRO A 134 -10.62 0.23 -5.98
CA PRO A 134 -9.73 1.14 -5.24
C PRO A 134 -8.92 0.45 -4.15
N THR A 135 -9.50 -0.54 -3.45
CA THR A 135 -8.81 -1.28 -2.38
C THR A 135 -7.76 -2.24 -2.93
N PHE A 136 -8.01 -2.89 -4.07
CA PHE A 136 -7.02 -3.75 -4.71
C PHE A 136 -5.86 -2.93 -5.27
N SER A 137 -6.14 -1.83 -5.97
CA SER A 137 -5.11 -0.98 -6.57
C SER A 137 -4.24 -0.30 -5.51
N SER A 138 -4.84 0.27 -4.46
CA SER A 138 -4.09 0.93 -3.38
C SER A 138 -3.24 -0.03 -2.57
N ALA A 139 -3.76 -1.22 -2.26
CA ALA A 139 -2.96 -2.24 -1.58
C ALA A 139 -1.78 -2.71 -2.46
N LEU A 140 -1.96 -2.81 -3.78
CA LEU A 140 -0.87 -3.19 -4.69
C LEU A 140 0.21 -2.11 -4.73
N ALA A 141 -0.21 -0.84 -4.80
CA ALA A 141 0.71 0.29 -4.73
C ALA A 141 1.48 0.32 -3.40
N TYR A 142 0.82 0.01 -2.27
CA TYR A 142 1.49 -0.13 -0.98
C TYR A 142 2.53 -1.25 -0.99
N TYR A 143 2.17 -2.44 -1.47
CA TYR A 143 3.08 -3.58 -1.56
C TYR A 143 4.31 -3.27 -2.42
N ASP A 144 4.09 -2.68 -3.61
CA ASP A 144 5.18 -2.29 -4.50
C ASP A 144 6.05 -1.16 -3.89
N SER A 145 5.46 -0.27 -3.11
CA SER A 145 6.21 0.77 -2.40
C SER A 145 7.07 0.19 -1.27
N CYS A 146 6.53 -0.72 -0.47
CA CYS A 146 7.24 -1.34 0.65
C CYS A 146 8.47 -2.17 0.22
N ARG A 147 8.45 -2.73 -0.99
CA ARG A 147 9.56 -3.54 -1.51
C ARG A 147 10.55 -2.77 -2.39
N SER A 148 10.35 -1.47 -2.56
CA SER A 148 11.21 -0.62 -3.37
C SER A 148 12.25 0.04 -2.47
N GLU A 149 13.53 -0.30 -2.65
CA GLU A 149 14.63 0.34 -1.92
C GLU A 149 14.69 1.86 -2.21
N SER A 150 14.44 2.23 -3.47
CA SER A 150 14.39 3.61 -3.93
C SER A 150 13.02 3.94 -4.52
N LEU A 151 12.36 4.93 -3.95
CA LEU A 151 11.12 5.51 -4.46
C LEU A 151 11.39 6.84 -5.18
N PRO A 152 10.51 7.30 -6.08
CA PRO A 152 10.67 8.57 -6.79
C PRO A 152 10.54 9.82 -5.89
N ALA A 153 10.59 9.67 -4.56
CA ALA A 153 10.56 10.77 -3.60
C ALA A 153 11.80 11.68 -3.70
N ASN A 154 12.89 11.22 -4.33
CA ASN A 154 14.04 12.06 -4.67
C ASN A 154 13.66 13.22 -5.62
N LEU A 155 12.77 12.97 -6.59
CA LEU A 155 12.26 14.03 -7.46
C LEU A 155 11.39 15.02 -6.68
N LEU A 156 10.58 14.53 -5.73
CA LEU A 156 9.78 15.39 -4.85
C LEU A 156 10.69 16.29 -4.01
N GLN A 157 11.78 15.75 -3.45
CA GLN A 157 12.77 16.54 -2.74
C GLN A 157 13.42 17.60 -3.64
N ALA A 158 13.82 17.24 -4.86
CA ALA A 158 14.35 18.19 -5.83
C ALA A 158 13.37 19.31 -6.18
N GLN A 159 12.08 18.99 -6.37
CA GLN A 159 11.04 19.98 -6.62
C GLN A 159 10.88 20.96 -5.45
N ARG A 160 10.80 20.44 -4.22
CA ARG A 160 10.69 21.26 -3.00
C ARG A 160 11.88 22.20 -2.84
N ASP A 161 13.08 21.71 -3.12
CA ASP A 161 14.28 22.54 -3.08
C ASP A 161 14.27 23.60 -4.20
N TYR A 162 13.82 23.23 -5.40
CA TYR A 162 13.72 24.14 -6.55
C TYR A 162 12.84 25.36 -6.30
N PHE A 163 11.58 25.16 -5.89
CA PHE A 163 10.64 26.28 -5.78
C PHE A 163 10.65 26.96 -4.40
N GLY A 164 11.24 26.32 -3.38
CA GLY A 164 11.08 26.73 -1.99
C GLY A 164 12.31 26.62 -1.11
N ALA A 165 13.49 26.32 -1.66
CA ALA A 165 14.74 26.16 -0.92
C ALA A 165 14.61 25.25 0.33
N HIS A 166 13.77 24.21 0.22
CA HIS A 166 13.47 23.30 1.32
C HIS A 166 14.58 22.32 1.65
N THR A 167 15.70 22.35 0.90
CA THR A 167 16.85 21.45 1.04
C THR A 167 16.52 19.97 0.80
N TYR A 168 17.55 19.14 0.67
CA TYR A 168 17.43 17.68 0.59
C TYR A 168 18.66 16.98 1.17
N GLU A 169 18.51 15.71 1.55
CA GLU A 169 19.63 14.84 1.91
C GLU A 169 20.16 14.10 0.67
N ARG A 170 21.46 13.79 0.65
CA ARG A 170 22.10 12.98 -0.39
C ARG A 170 22.36 11.56 0.10
N VAL A 171 22.34 10.59 -0.82
CA VAL A 171 22.60 9.17 -0.52
C VAL A 171 24.07 8.86 -0.28
N ASP A 172 24.97 9.72 -0.76
CA ASP A 172 26.43 9.60 -0.59
C ASP A 172 26.96 10.45 0.58
N ARG A 173 26.08 10.88 1.47
CA ARG A 173 26.40 11.70 2.65
C ARG A 173 25.71 11.13 3.90
N PRO A 174 26.25 11.37 5.11
CA PRO A 174 25.59 11.01 6.35
C PRO A 174 24.16 11.56 6.43
N ARG A 175 23.25 10.77 7.00
CA ARG A 175 21.89 11.22 7.31
C ARG A 175 21.92 12.42 8.26
N GLY A 176 21.02 13.36 8.03
CA GLY A 176 20.93 14.63 8.74
C GLY A 176 21.74 15.77 8.13
N GLN A 177 22.51 15.52 7.06
CA GLN A 177 23.15 16.57 6.26
C GLN A 177 22.24 17.03 5.13
N PHE A 178 21.98 18.33 5.08
CA PHE A 178 21.06 18.94 4.12
C PHE A 178 21.83 19.78 3.10
N PHE A 179 21.36 19.74 1.86
CA PHE A 179 21.94 20.43 0.73
C PHE A 179 20.89 21.27 0.04
N HIS A 180 21.29 22.44 -0.45
CA HIS A 180 20.50 23.29 -1.33
C HIS A 180 21.25 23.46 -2.65
N LEU A 181 20.56 23.24 -3.77
CA LEU A 181 21.09 23.53 -5.09
C LEU A 181 20.51 24.87 -5.57
N ASP A 182 21.36 25.80 -5.99
CA ASP A 182 20.90 26.98 -6.72
C ASP A 182 20.51 26.56 -8.15
N TRP A 183 19.24 26.14 -8.30
CA TRP A 183 18.73 25.55 -9.53
C TRP A 183 18.72 26.50 -10.74
N PRO A 184 18.39 27.80 -10.57
CA PRO A 184 18.44 28.76 -11.67
C PRO A 184 19.86 29.21 -12.05
N ALA A 185 20.85 29.07 -11.16
CA ALA A 185 22.22 29.51 -11.44
C ALA A 185 22.90 28.74 -12.59
N SER A 186 23.84 29.43 -13.25
CA SER A 186 24.72 28.86 -14.28
C SER A 186 26.18 29.27 -14.02
N PRO A 187 27.08 28.34 -13.64
CA PRO A 187 26.78 26.95 -13.32
C PRO A 187 25.92 26.82 -12.05
N ARG A 188 25.19 25.71 -11.93
CA ARG A 188 24.45 25.40 -10.70
C ARG A 188 25.44 25.20 -9.56
N VAL A 189 25.15 25.76 -8.39
CA VAL A 189 26.01 25.67 -7.21
C VAL A 189 25.24 24.99 -6.09
N GLU A 190 25.73 23.85 -5.61
CA GLU A 190 25.19 23.17 -4.42
C GLU A 190 25.93 23.66 -3.18
N ARG A 191 25.20 23.86 -2.08
CA ARG A 191 25.75 24.23 -0.77
C ARG A 191 25.17 23.31 0.29
N GLU A 192 25.99 22.97 1.29
CA GLU A 192 25.51 22.35 2.53
C GLU A 192 24.80 23.44 3.36
N ALA A 193 23.61 23.13 3.87
CA ALA A 193 22.71 24.05 4.56
C ALA A 193 22.82 23.94 6.09
#